data_AF-A0A7S2PS28-F1
#
_entry.id   AF-A0A7S2PS28-F1
#
_cell.length_a   1.000
_cell.length_b   1.000
_cell.length_c   1.000
_cell.angle_alpha   90.00
_cell.angle_beta   90.00
_cell.angle_gamma   90.00
#
_symmetry.space_group_name_H-M   'P 1'
#
loop_
_entity.id
_entity.type
_entity.pdbx_description
1 polymer ?
#
loop_
_entity_poly.entity_id
_entity_poly.type
_entity_poly.pdbx_seq_one_letter_code
_entity_poly.pdbx_strand_id
1 'polypeptide(L)'
;HSLLLLIATSHKFPKPERRVRNRRNITHHTQLQTTTTKPTQHKDMASEGLQYPTKHDVLCGRGGKINEHPGNVRFRAIVEEYKEQYNLASNKNNKANISRDVVGQIFDCGGRFLKKDAMTGRWFEEDLDHALKKTSQALREGAPKIRARAVREGKLTAPASKKSKKSSTSTLSRNTYQRQTSAMIL
;
A
#
# COMPACT_ATOMS: atom_id res chain seq x y z
N HIS A 1 -32.95 -28.46 -26.73
CA HIS A 1 -31.89 -28.58 -25.71
C HIS A 1 -31.75 -27.23 -25.03
N SER A 2 -32.15 -27.18 -23.76
CA SER A 2 -32.41 -25.98 -22.96
C SER A 2 -31.17 -25.12 -22.68
N LEU A 3 -31.43 -23.82 -22.64
CA LEU A 3 -30.65 -22.74 -22.04
C LEU A 3 -29.97 -23.15 -20.71
N LEU A 4 -28.66 -22.90 -20.61
CA LEU A 4 -27.95 -22.82 -19.33
C LEU A 4 -27.46 -21.38 -19.12
N LEU A 5 -28.39 -20.51 -18.71
CA LEU A 5 -28.10 -19.19 -18.15
C LEU A 5 -27.85 -19.38 -16.65
N LEU A 6 -26.59 -19.62 -16.25
CA LEU A 6 -26.21 -19.73 -14.83
C LEU A 6 -25.42 -18.50 -14.37
N ILE A 7 -26.20 -17.48 -13.98
CA ILE A 7 -26.05 -16.61 -12.82
C ILE A 7 -24.61 -16.19 -12.47
N ALA A 8 -24.20 -15.03 -12.96
CA ALA A 8 -23.12 -14.25 -12.37
C ALA A 8 -23.56 -13.70 -11.00
N THR A 9 -23.23 -14.40 -9.91
CA THR A 9 -23.35 -13.85 -8.56
C THR A 9 -22.27 -12.80 -8.34
N SER A 10 -22.60 -11.56 -8.70
CA SER A 10 -21.87 -10.36 -8.31
C SER A 10 -21.97 -10.21 -6.78
N HIS A 11 -21.04 -10.80 -6.04
CA HIS A 11 -20.83 -10.48 -4.63
C HIS A 11 -20.21 -9.08 -4.54
N LYS A 12 -21.05 -8.05 -4.72
CA LYS A 12 -20.75 -6.69 -4.26
C LYS A 12 -20.69 -6.75 -2.75
N PHE A 13 -19.48 -6.78 -2.20
CA PHE A 13 -19.28 -6.54 -0.78
C PHE A 13 -19.88 -5.16 -0.43
N PRO A 14 -20.68 -5.06 0.64
CA PRO A 14 -21.31 -3.81 1.01
C PRO A 14 -20.23 -2.76 1.30
N LYS A 15 -20.36 -1.58 0.68
CA LYS A 15 -19.49 -0.43 0.96
C LYS A 15 -19.57 -0.12 2.46
N PRO A 16 -18.45 0.11 3.17
CA PRO A 16 -18.51 0.56 4.55
C PRO A 16 -19.21 1.92 4.58
N GLU A 17 -20.40 1.93 5.17
CA GLU A 17 -21.20 3.11 5.38
C GLU A 17 -20.40 4.12 6.22
N ARG A 18 -20.43 5.40 5.82
CA ARG A 18 -19.70 6.47 6.49
C ARG A 18 -20.22 6.60 7.92
N ARG A 19 -19.54 5.97 8.88
CA ARG A 19 -19.79 6.20 10.30
C ARG A 19 -19.38 7.64 10.65
N VAL A 20 -20.36 8.53 10.62
CA VAL A 20 -20.25 9.88 11.18
C VAL A 20 -19.90 9.72 12.67
N ARG A 21 -18.63 9.92 13.01
CA ARG A 21 -18.20 9.93 14.41
C ARG A 21 -18.69 11.22 15.06
N ASN A 22 -19.83 11.13 15.71
CA ASN A 22 -20.33 12.16 16.63
C ASN A 22 -19.36 12.22 17.82
N ARG A 23 -18.67 13.36 17.98
CA ARG A 23 -17.85 13.65 19.17
C ARG A 23 -18.79 13.89 20.35
N ARG A 24 -19.01 12.88 21.19
CA ARG A 24 -19.45 13.08 22.57
C ARG A 24 -18.66 12.14 23.49
N ASN A 25 -18.01 12.75 24.48
CA ASN A 25 -17.27 12.09 25.54
C ASN A 25 -18.19 11.12 26.28
N ILE A 26 -17.87 9.83 26.25
CA ILE A 26 -18.41 8.85 27.18
C ILE A 26 -17.27 7.90 27.57
N THR A 27 -16.85 8.03 28.82
CA THR A 27 -15.99 7.08 29.51
C THR A 27 -16.77 5.78 29.73
N HIS A 28 -16.60 4.82 28.83
CA HIS A 28 -16.88 3.41 29.14
C HIS A 28 -15.60 2.62 28.97
N HIS A 29 -15.05 2.23 30.10
CA HIS A 29 -14.22 1.04 30.22
C HIS A 29 -14.91 -0.12 29.49
N THR A 30 -14.32 -0.58 28.41
CA THR A 30 -14.65 -1.87 27.81
C THR A 30 -13.34 -2.42 27.31
N GLN A 31 -12.99 -3.53 27.91
CA GLN A 31 -11.70 -4.20 27.88
C GLN A 31 -11.44 -4.68 26.45
N LEU A 32 -10.69 -3.88 25.69
CA LEU A 32 -10.05 -4.37 24.48
C LEU A 32 -9.09 -5.46 24.93
N GLN A 33 -9.31 -6.68 24.42
CA GLN A 33 -8.31 -7.75 24.47
C GLN A 33 -7.13 -7.31 23.60
N THR A 34 -6.27 -6.51 24.22
CA THR A 34 -4.94 -6.24 23.73
C THR A 34 -4.15 -7.52 23.95
N THR A 35 -3.83 -8.26 22.89
CA THR A 35 -2.62 -9.09 22.90
C THR A 35 -1.44 -8.12 22.92
N THR A 36 -1.19 -7.57 24.11
CA THR A 36 -0.08 -6.70 24.46
C THR A 36 1.08 -7.62 24.79
N THR A 37 1.96 -7.90 23.85
CA THR A 37 3.31 -8.33 24.22
C THR A 37 4.10 -7.05 24.54
N LYS A 38 4.28 -6.81 25.86
CA LYS A 38 5.18 -5.79 26.41
C LYS A 38 6.63 -6.00 25.93
N PRO A 39 7.49 -4.96 25.96
CA PRO A 39 8.89 -5.10 25.61
C PRO A 39 9.64 -5.75 26.77
N THR A 40 10.02 -7.02 26.60
CA THR A 40 10.99 -7.69 27.45
C THR A 40 12.28 -7.82 26.66
N GLN A 41 13.31 -7.12 27.13
CA GLN A 41 14.68 -7.42 26.73
C GLN A 41 15.01 -8.83 27.23
N HIS A 42 15.14 -9.77 26.31
CA HIS A 42 16.18 -10.80 26.26
C HIS A 42 15.85 -11.78 25.11
N LYS A 43 16.90 -12.06 24.34
CA LYS A 43 17.19 -13.28 23.58
C LYS A 43 16.75 -13.32 22.11
N ASP A 44 17.79 -13.28 21.28
CA ASP A 44 17.94 -13.96 20.00
C ASP A 44 17.15 -15.28 19.96
N MET A 45 15.91 -15.20 19.48
CA MET A 45 15.17 -16.33 18.94
C MET A 45 14.79 -15.86 17.54
N ALA A 46 15.64 -16.18 16.57
CA ALA A 46 15.31 -16.00 15.17
C ALA A 46 14.00 -16.75 14.93
N SER A 47 12.89 -16.00 14.83
CA SER A 47 11.58 -16.53 14.46
C SER A 47 11.79 -17.46 13.26
N GLU A 48 11.55 -18.76 13.42
CA GLU A 48 11.68 -19.68 12.29
C GLU A 48 10.69 -19.25 11.21
N GLY A 49 11.19 -18.66 10.12
CA GLY A 49 10.35 -18.17 9.05
C GLY A 49 9.47 -19.29 8.48
N LEU A 50 8.32 -18.92 7.93
CA LEU A 50 7.33 -19.84 7.38
C LEU A 50 7.88 -20.49 6.11
N GLN A 51 7.62 -21.78 5.94
CA GLN A 51 8.01 -22.50 4.72
C GLN A 51 7.10 -22.11 3.53
N TYR A 52 5.79 -21.99 3.79
CA TYR A 52 4.79 -21.67 2.77
C TYR A 52 3.81 -20.59 3.27
N PRO A 53 3.45 -19.61 2.42
CA PRO A 53 2.40 -18.66 2.72
C PRO A 53 1.02 -19.32 2.59
N THR A 54 0.05 -18.80 3.33
CA THR A 54 -1.36 -19.17 3.19
C THR A 54 -2.01 -18.38 2.06
N LYS A 55 -3.20 -18.82 1.58
CA LYS A 55 -3.97 -18.09 0.56
C LYS A 55 -4.39 -16.67 0.97
N HIS A 56 -4.37 -16.35 2.26
CA HIS A 56 -4.75 -15.04 2.79
C HIS A 56 -3.56 -14.07 2.88
N ASP A 57 -2.33 -14.59 2.82
CA ASP A 57 -1.12 -13.79 2.97
C ASP A 57 -0.82 -12.94 1.74
N VAL A 58 -0.43 -11.70 1.97
CA VAL A 58 0.02 -10.74 0.96
C VAL A 58 1.53 -10.83 0.84
N LEU A 59 2.00 -11.29 -0.32
CA LEU A 59 3.42 -11.48 -0.58
C LEU A 59 4.06 -10.17 -1.06
N CYS A 60 5.07 -9.71 -0.33
CA CYS A 60 5.94 -8.60 -0.67
C CYS A 60 7.03 -9.06 -1.64
N GLY A 61 7.17 -8.38 -2.78
CA GLY A 61 8.13 -8.74 -3.81
C GLY A 61 7.70 -8.30 -5.21
N ARG A 62 8.44 -8.76 -6.22
CA ARG A 62 8.18 -8.56 -7.65
C ARG A 62 8.03 -9.91 -8.36
N GLY A 63 7.37 -9.92 -9.52
CA GLY A 63 7.25 -11.10 -10.40
C GLY A 63 5.82 -11.64 -10.54
N GLY A 64 5.58 -12.41 -11.62
CA GLY A 64 4.26 -12.94 -11.97
C GLY A 64 3.65 -13.83 -10.87
N LYS A 65 4.40 -14.81 -10.37
CA LYS A 65 3.97 -15.71 -9.28
C LYS A 65 3.53 -14.97 -8.02
N ILE A 66 4.24 -13.89 -7.66
CA ILE A 66 3.88 -13.04 -6.52
C ILE A 66 2.56 -12.31 -6.80
N ASN A 67 2.38 -11.80 -8.01
CA ASN A 67 1.17 -11.06 -8.40
C ASN A 67 -0.07 -11.95 -8.51
N GLU A 68 0.11 -13.21 -8.88
CA GLU A 68 -0.95 -14.23 -9.04
C GLU A 68 -1.36 -14.88 -7.71
N HIS A 69 -0.58 -14.71 -6.65
CA HIS A 69 -0.92 -15.27 -5.34
C HIS A 69 -2.32 -14.80 -4.89
N PRO A 70 -3.19 -15.70 -4.37
CA PRO A 70 -4.57 -15.34 -4.03
C PRO A 70 -4.70 -14.15 -3.07
N GLY A 71 -3.81 -14.04 -2.08
CA GLY A 71 -3.77 -12.89 -1.17
C GLY A 71 -3.40 -11.57 -1.86
N ASN A 72 -2.55 -11.62 -2.91
CA ASN A 72 -2.20 -10.43 -3.70
C ASN A 72 -3.32 -10.04 -4.69
N VAL A 73 -4.07 -11.01 -5.21
CA VAL A 73 -5.28 -10.76 -6.00
C VAL A 73 -6.32 -10.05 -5.13
N ARG A 74 -6.61 -10.58 -3.93
CA ARG A 74 -7.53 -9.97 -2.98
C ARG A 74 -7.07 -8.58 -2.54
N PHE A 75 -5.79 -8.42 -2.20
CA PHE A 75 -5.21 -7.14 -1.83
C PHE A 75 -5.41 -6.09 -2.93
N ARG A 76 -5.17 -6.44 -4.20
CA ARG A 76 -5.39 -5.51 -5.33
C ARG A 76 -6.87 -5.14 -5.49
N ALA A 77 -7.79 -6.07 -5.28
CA ALA A 77 -9.23 -5.79 -5.32
C ALA A 77 -9.62 -4.76 -4.23
N ILE A 78 -9.18 -4.98 -3.00
CA ILE A 78 -9.39 -4.04 -1.88
C ILE A 78 -8.78 -2.68 -2.21
N VAL A 79 -7.51 -2.64 -2.64
CA VAL A 79 -6.84 -1.38 -2.98
C VAL A 79 -7.66 -0.58 -4.01
N GLU A 80 -8.19 -1.24 -5.04
CA GLU A 80 -8.97 -0.59 -6.08
C GLU A 80 -10.23 0.10 -5.53
N GLU A 81 -10.91 -0.49 -4.53
CA GLU A 81 -12.06 0.11 -3.86
C GLU A 81 -11.71 1.42 -3.14
N TYR A 82 -10.49 1.51 -2.59
CA TYR A 82 -10.03 2.68 -1.82
C TYR A 82 -9.25 3.71 -2.65
N LYS A 83 -8.86 3.39 -3.89
CA LYS A 83 -8.03 4.26 -4.72
C LYS A 83 -8.65 5.63 -4.94
N GLU A 84 -9.95 5.71 -5.24
CA GLU A 84 -10.60 7.01 -5.45
C GLU A 84 -10.53 7.85 -4.17
N GLN A 85 -11.01 7.31 -3.04
CA GLN A 85 -11.00 8.00 -1.75
C GLN A 85 -9.58 8.49 -1.38
N TYR A 86 -8.56 7.66 -1.58
CA TYR A 86 -7.17 8.03 -1.31
C TYR A 86 -6.66 9.16 -2.22
N ASN A 87 -6.99 9.11 -3.51
CA ASN A 87 -6.50 10.07 -4.49
C ASN A 87 -7.20 11.43 -4.43
N LEU A 88 -8.45 11.46 -3.94
CA LEU A 88 -9.23 12.68 -3.68
C LEU A 88 -9.03 13.23 -2.26
N ALA A 89 -8.39 12.48 -1.36
CA ALA A 89 -8.14 12.94 0.01
C ALA A 89 -7.27 14.22 0.02
N SER A 90 -7.75 15.23 0.75
CA SER A 90 -7.17 16.58 0.80
C SER A 90 -5.86 16.67 1.60
N ASN A 91 -5.68 15.83 2.62
CA ASN A 91 -4.54 15.92 3.53
C ASN A 91 -3.85 14.56 3.75
N LYS A 92 -2.63 14.60 4.33
CA LYS A 92 -1.80 13.43 4.58
C LYS A 92 -2.40 12.49 5.63
N ASN A 93 -3.10 13.02 6.63
CA ASN A 93 -3.71 12.24 7.70
C ASN A 93 -4.83 11.34 7.16
N ASN A 94 -5.69 11.87 6.30
CA ASN A 94 -6.75 11.10 5.64
C ASN A 94 -6.17 9.99 4.77
N LYS A 95 -5.08 10.27 4.04
CA LYS A 95 -4.37 9.25 3.25
C LYS A 95 -3.80 8.13 4.13
N ALA A 96 -3.18 8.50 5.24
CA ALA A 96 -2.66 7.52 6.20
C ALA A 96 -3.78 6.67 6.81
N ASN A 97 -4.92 7.27 7.15
CA ASN A 97 -6.09 6.54 7.65
C ASN A 97 -6.61 5.54 6.61
N ILE A 98 -6.73 5.95 5.34
CA ILE A 98 -7.16 5.07 4.27
C ILE A 98 -6.19 3.89 4.08
N SER A 99 -4.88 4.14 4.13
CA SER A 99 -3.90 3.04 4.09
C SER A 99 -4.05 2.08 5.28
N ARG A 100 -4.33 2.58 6.48
CA ARG A 100 -4.59 1.75 7.67
C ARG A 100 -5.88 0.94 7.53
N ASP A 101 -6.94 1.52 6.98
CA ASP A 101 -8.21 0.83 6.77
C ASP A 101 -8.03 -0.38 5.84
N VAL A 102 -7.27 -0.21 4.74
CA VAL A 102 -6.92 -1.31 3.82
C VAL A 102 -6.10 -2.39 4.52
N VAL A 103 -5.06 -2.02 5.27
CA VAL A 103 -4.23 -2.98 6.01
C VAL A 103 -5.06 -3.74 7.06
N GLY A 104 -5.92 -3.03 7.79
CA GLY A 104 -6.86 -3.63 8.76
C GLY A 104 -7.75 -4.67 8.11
N GLN A 105 -8.31 -4.39 6.93
CA GLN A 105 -9.15 -5.35 6.21
C GLN A 105 -8.40 -6.61 5.71
N ILE A 106 -7.07 -6.53 5.55
CA ILE A 106 -6.24 -7.71 5.29
C ILE A 106 -6.12 -8.55 6.56
N PHE A 107 -5.80 -7.91 7.69
CA PHE A 107 -5.64 -8.56 8.99
C PHE A 107 -6.93 -9.18 9.51
N ASP A 108 -8.07 -8.48 9.39
CA ASP A 108 -9.40 -8.96 9.80
C ASP A 108 -9.82 -10.24 9.04
N CYS A 109 -9.22 -10.49 7.88
CA CYS A 109 -9.45 -11.68 7.07
C CYS A 109 -8.39 -12.77 7.27
N GLY A 110 -7.61 -12.68 8.34
CA GLY A 110 -6.55 -13.62 8.68
C GLY A 110 -5.32 -13.57 7.77
N GLY A 111 -5.17 -12.52 6.96
CA GLY A 111 -4.00 -12.33 6.12
C GLY A 111 -2.88 -11.61 6.85
N ARG A 112 -1.63 -11.83 6.45
CA ARG A 112 -0.46 -11.06 6.89
C ARG A 112 0.28 -10.48 5.70
N PHE A 113 1.24 -9.60 5.93
CA PHE A 113 2.19 -9.18 4.89
C PHE A 113 3.47 -9.99 5.08
N LEU A 114 3.90 -10.71 4.05
CA LEU A 114 5.06 -11.60 4.14
C LEU A 114 6.14 -11.19 3.14
N LYS A 115 7.39 -11.19 3.57
CA LYS A 115 8.56 -11.07 2.67
C LYS A 115 9.36 -12.36 2.68
N LYS A 116 9.76 -12.77 1.48
CA LYS A 116 10.66 -13.90 1.31
C LYS A 116 12.08 -13.46 1.59
N ASP A 117 12.73 -14.12 2.55
CA ASP A 117 14.16 -13.99 2.74
C ASP A 117 14.90 -14.71 1.62
N ALA A 118 15.90 -14.04 1.05
CA ALA A 118 16.62 -14.55 -0.11
C ALA A 118 17.63 -15.65 0.26
N MET A 119 18.15 -15.61 1.48
CA MET A 119 19.17 -16.56 1.94
C MET A 119 18.56 -17.90 2.36
N THR A 120 17.54 -17.85 3.20
CA THR A 120 16.87 -19.04 3.75
C THR A 120 15.72 -19.54 2.87
N GLY A 121 15.21 -18.69 1.97
CA GLY A 121 14.01 -18.98 1.18
C GLY A 121 12.71 -19.00 1.99
N ARG A 122 12.76 -18.70 3.30
CA ARG A 122 11.62 -18.67 4.20
C ARG A 122 10.88 -17.34 4.15
N TRP A 123 9.63 -17.34 4.60
CA TRP A 123 8.77 -16.17 4.64
C TRP A 123 8.69 -15.60 6.06
N PHE A 124 8.86 -14.29 6.16
CA PHE A 124 8.80 -13.57 7.42
C PHE A 124 7.69 -12.53 7.36
N GLU A 125 6.99 -12.38 8.48
CA GLU A 125 6.00 -11.33 8.61
C GLU A 125 6.68 -9.97 8.62
N GLU A 126 6.16 -9.07 7.80
CA GLU A 126 6.57 -7.68 7.71
C GLU A 126 5.87 -6.86 8.79
N ASP A 127 6.55 -5.82 9.26
CA ASP A 127 5.95 -4.91 10.22
C ASP A 127 4.82 -4.06 9.59
N LEU A 128 4.06 -3.40 10.47
CA LEU A 128 2.96 -2.54 10.05
C LEU A 128 3.43 -1.40 9.13
N ASP A 129 4.64 -0.87 9.32
CA ASP A 129 5.16 0.23 8.52
C ASP A 129 5.43 -0.19 7.08
N HIS A 130 6.01 -1.37 6.86
CA HIS A 130 6.21 -1.96 5.55
C HIS A 130 4.88 -2.32 4.87
N ALA A 131 3.90 -2.84 5.63
CA ALA A 131 2.54 -3.08 5.13
C ALA A 131 1.86 -1.77 4.66
N LEU A 132 1.98 -0.70 5.44
CA LEU A 132 1.44 0.62 5.10
C LEU A 132 2.15 1.25 3.92
N LYS A 133 3.47 1.11 3.79
CA LYS A 133 4.25 1.56 2.65
C LYS A 133 3.83 0.86 1.36
N LYS A 134 3.71 -0.47 1.39
CA LYS A 134 3.21 -1.27 0.26
C LYS A 134 1.80 -0.83 -0.16
N THR A 135 0.91 -0.66 0.80
CA THR A 135 -0.47 -0.23 0.58
C THR A 135 -0.55 1.17 0.00
N SER A 136 0.18 2.13 0.59
CA SER A 136 0.23 3.51 0.11
C SER A 136 0.84 3.61 -1.30
N GLN A 137 1.78 2.73 -1.64
CA GLN A 137 2.30 2.63 -2.99
C GLN A 137 1.21 2.18 -3.97
N ALA A 138 0.54 1.07 -3.68
CA ALA A 138 -0.53 0.53 -4.53
C ALA A 138 -1.70 1.52 -4.71
N LEU A 139 -2.06 2.27 -3.67
CA LEU A 139 -3.10 3.30 -3.73
C LEU A 139 -2.74 4.52 -4.61
N ARG A 140 -1.44 4.80 -4.80
CA ARG A 140 -0.96 5.89 -5.67
C ARG A 140 -0.92 5.50 -7.15
N GLU A 141 -0.94 4.21 -7.46
CA GLU A 141 -0.87 3.75 -8.85
C GLU A 141 -2.12 4.18 -9.62
N GLY A 142 -1.91 4.81 -10.78
CA GLY A 142 -3.00 5.36 -11.61
C GLY A 142 -3.57 6.71 -11.14
N ALA A 143 -2.95 7.37 -10.14
CA ALA A 143 -3.42 8.65 -9.60
C ALA A 143 -3.77 9.72 -10.66
N PRO A 144 -2.98 9.95 -11.73
CA PRO A 144 -3.33 10.95 -12.74
C PRO A 144 -4.66 10.66 -13.43
N LYS A 145 -4.91 9.40 -13.81
CA LYS A 145 -6.15 8.99 -14.48
C LYS A 145 -7.35 9.13 -13.57
N ILE A 146 -7.22 8.75 -12.29
CA ILE A 146 -8.28 8.85 -11.29
C ILE A 146 -8.67 10.31 -11.04
N ARG A 147 -7.68 11.20 -10.88
CA ARG A 147 -7.94 12.63 -10.67
C ARG A 147 -8.56 13.30 -11.89
N ALA A 148 -8.09 12.98 -13.09
CA ALA A 148 -8.68 13.48 -14.32
C ALA A 148 -10.15 13.06 -14.48
N ARG A 149 -10.49 11.81 -14.11
CA ARG A 149 -11.88 11.34 -14.04
C ARG A 149 -12.69 12.15 -13.02
N ALA A 150 -12.19 12.32 -11.81
CA ALA A 150 -12.89 13.06 -10.75
C ALA A 150 -13.14 14.54 -11.10
N VAL A 151 -12.24 15.20 -11.84
CA VAL A 151 -12.47 16.57 -12.35
C VAL A 151 -13.59 16.59 -13.39
N ARG A 152 -13.60 15.64 -14.34
CA ARG A 152 -14.69 15.52 -15.34
C ARG A 152 -16.06 15.26 -14.70
N GLU A 153 -16.08 14.53 -13.58
CA GLU A 153 -17.28 14.22 -12.79
C GLU A 153 -17.65 15.34 -11.79
N GLY A 154 -16.92 16.45 -11.73
CA GLY A 154 -17.18 17.55 -10.79
C GLY A 154 -16.87 17.24 -9.32
N LYS A 155 -16.24 16.10 -9.01
CA LYS A 155 -15.86 15.68 -7.64
C LYS A 155 -14.59 16.37 -7.12
N LEU A 156 -13.77 16.90 -8.03
CA LEU A 156 -12.59 17.70 -7.72
C LEU A 156 -12.62 18.98 -8.53
N THR A 157 -12.24 20.09 -7.90
CA THR A 157 -11.94 21.31 -8.65
C THR A 157 -10.65 21.13 -9.42
N ALA A 158 -10.63 21.62 -10.66
CA ALA A 158 -9.42 21.60 -11.48
C ALA A 158 -8.31 22.37 -10.73
N PRO A 159 -7.07 21.86 -10.69
CA PRO A 159 -5.98 22.60 -10.10
C PRO A 159 -5.81 23.91 -10.90
N ALA A 160 -5.98 25.05 -10.23
CA ALA A 160 -5.58 26.34 -10.77
C ALA A 160 -4.11 26.23 -11.23
N SER A 161 -3.84 26.59 -12.48
CA SER A 161 -2.50 26.53 -13.07
C SER A 161 -1.53 27.35 -12.20
N LYS A 162 -0.71 26.67 -11.39
CA LYS A 162 0.42 27.33 -10.76
C LYS A 162 1.42 27.62 -11.87
N LYS A 163 1.50 28.88 -12.33
CA LYS A 163 2.64 29.38 -13.10
C LYS A 163 3.91 28.94 -12.39
N SER A 164 4.70 28.08 -13.03
CA SER A 164 6.00 27.65 -12.51
C SER A 164 6.91 28.88 -12.38
N LYS A 165 7.28 29.27 -11.17
CA LYS A 165 8.53 30.02 -10.97
C LYS A 165 9.65 29.05 -11.29
N LYS A 166 10.34 29.24 -12.43
CA LYS A 166 11.59 28.53 -12.75
C LYS A 166 12.59 28.86 -11.65
N SER A 167 12.90 27.90 -10.78
CA SER A 167 14.11 27.96 -9.97
C SER A 167 15.26 27.48 -10.84
N SER A 168 16.12 28.41 -11.24
CA SER A 168 17.41 28.15 -11.87
C SER A 168 18.33 27.42 -10.89
N THR A 169 18.40 26.09 -10.98
CA THR A 169 19.52 25.34 -10.42
C THR A 169 20.52 25.07 -11.55
N SER A 170 21.61 25.83 -11.49
CA SER A 170 22.86 25.66 -12.23
C SER A 170 23.24 24.19 -12.39
N THR A 171 23.36 23.74 -13.64
CA THR A 171 23.94 22.44 -13.99
C THR A 171 25.38 22.69 -14.40
N LEU A 172 26.33 22.58 -13.45
CA LEU A 172 27.74 22.51 -13.81
C LEU A 172 28.00 21.15 -14.44
N SER A 173 28.34 21.19 -15.72
CA SER A 173 28.60 20.04 -16.57
C SER A 173 29.77 19.20 -16.03
N ARG A 174 29.47 17.94 -15.75
CA ARG A 174 30.43 16.88 -15.45
C ARG A 174 31.06 16.46 -16.79
N ASN A 175 32.18 17.08 -17.17
CA ASN A 175 32.99 16.62 -18.32
C ASN A 175 34.46 17.10 -18.33
N THR A 176 35.15 17.12 -17.19
CA THR A 176 36.57 17.53 -17.10
C THR A 176 37.57 16.45 -16.66
N TYR A 177 37.15 15.19 -16.52
CA TYR A 177 38.08 14.07 -16.24
C TYR A 177 38.24 13.14 -17.44
N GLN A 178 38.85 13.63 -18.52
CA GLN A 178 39.40 12.76 -19.58
C GLN A 178 40.41 13.43 -20.54
N ARG A 179 41.04 14.55 -20.15
CA ARG A 179 42.13 15.16 -20.94
C ARG A 179 43.35 15.51 -20.10
N GLN A 180 43.78 14.58 -19.26
CA GLN A 180 45.06 14.70 -18.54
C GLN A 180 45.66 13.33 -18.16
N THR A 181 45.76 12.43 -19.15
CA THR A 181 46.64 11.25 -19.07
C THR A 181 47.22 10.97 -20.45
N SER A 182 48.11 11.85 -20.92
CA SER A 182 49.02 11.56 -22.04
C SER A 182 50.22 12.52 -21.98
N ALA A 183 50.92 12.51 -20.84
CA ALA A 183 52.23 13.15 -20.69
C ALA A 183 53.02 12.48 -19.54
N MET A 184 53.07 11.14 -19.51
CA MET A 184 53.96 10.35 -18.64
C MET A 184 54.14 8.94 -19.26
N ILE A 185 54.62 8.88 -20.51
CA ILE A 185 55.39 7.75 -21.05
C ILE A 185 56.47 8.37 -21.95
N LEU A 186 57.60 8.71 -21.34
CA LEU A 186 58.96 8.53 -21.86
C LEU A 186 59.65 7.58 -20.88
#